data_AF-A0AAU5X0J6-F1
#
_entry.id   AF-A0AAU5X0J6-F1
#
_cell.length_a   1.000
_cell.length_b   1.000
_cell.length_c   1.000
_cell.angle_alpha   90.00
_cell.angle_beta   90.00
_cell.angle_gamma   90.00
#
_symmetry.space_group_name_H-M   'P 1'
#
loop_
_entity.id
_entity.type
_entity.pdbx_description
1 polymer ?
#
loop_
_entity_poly.entity_id
_entity_poly.type
_entity_poly.pdbx_seq_one_letter_code
_entity_poly.pdbx_strand_id
1 'polypeptide(L)'
;MVCPALRGTPIPEPAAEVDWGTYEPAIREWETILGRTAPQPTERGTRGQPRLSARFVEWMMGLPAGWVTDLPLTRTAQMRLLGNGVVPQQAIAAFRKLDAQLYGDTPGPWVAPS
;
A
#
# COMPACT_ATOMS: atom_id res chain seq x y z
N MET A 1 -4.61 -47.39 -19.76
CA MET A 1 -5.38 -46.14 -19.66
C MET A 1 -4.94 -45.45 -18.39
N VAL A 2 -3.98 -44.53 -18.48
CA VAL A 2 -3.43 -43.78 -17.32
C VAL A 2 -3.69 -42.32 -17.61
N CYS A 3 -4.45 -41.66 -16.73
CA CYS A 3 -4.71 -40.22 -16.80
C CYS A 3 -3.44 -39.43 -16.47
N PRO A 4 -2.96 -38.51 -17.32
CA PRO A 4 -1.89 -37.61 -16.96
C PRO A 4 -2.45 -36.20 -16.75
N ALA A 5 -2.55 -35.75 -15.49
CA ALA A 5 -2.37 -34.35 -15.09
C ALA A 5 -2.75 -34.13 -13.61
N LEU A 6 -1.84 -34.47 -12.70
CA LEU A 6 -1.63 -33.63 -11.52
C LEU A 6 -0.40 -32.77 -11.84
N ARG A 7 -0.58 -31.71 -12.65
CA ARG A 7 0.38 -30.62 -12.65
C ARG A 7 0.15 -29.91 -11.33
N GLY A 8 1.05 -30.12 -10.38
CA GLY A 8 1.07 -29.34 -9.14
C GLY A 8 0.96 -27.86 -9.49
N THR A 9 0.06 -27.16 -8.81
CA THR A 9 0.11 -25.70 -8.74
C THR A 9 1.54 -25.33 -8.37
N PRO A 10 2.21 -24.42 -9.11
CA PRO A 10 3.54 -23.97 -8.72
C PRO A 10 3.44 -23.49 -7.27
N ILE A 11 4.26 -24.08 -6.39
CA ILE A 11 4.49 -23.49 -5.07
C ILE A 11 4.96 -22.07 -5.38
N PRO A 12 4.31 -21.01 -4.85
CA PRO A 12 4.77 -19.66 -5.09
C PRO A 12 6.23 -19.61 -4.69
N GLU A 13 7.11 -19.30 -5.66
CA GLU A 13 8.54 -19.17 -5.39
C GLU A 13 8.69 -18.21 -4.20
N PRO A 14 9.50 -18.56 -3.18
CA PRO A 14 9.73 -17.67 -2.05
C PRO A 14 10.17 -16.34 -2.63
N ALA A 15 9.39 -15.29 -2.36
CA ALA A 15 9.66 -13.97 -2.89
C ALA A 15 11.09 -13.61 -2.47
N ALA A 16 11.96 -13.36 -3.45
CA ALA A 16 13.38 -13.14 -3.20
C ALA A 16 13.56 -12.13 -2.06
N GLU A 17 14.42 -12.47 -1.09
CA GLU A 17 14.69 -11.61 0.05
C GLU A 17 15.15 -10.24 -0.45
N VAL A 18 14.44 -9.19 -0.03
CA VAL A 18 14.70 -7.83 -0.48
C VAL A 18 15.76 -7.24 0.42
N ASP A 19 16.91 -6.86 -0.15
CA ASP A 19 17.87 -6.02 0.54
C ASP A 19 17.36 -4.56 0.52
N TRP A 20 16.82 -4.11 1.64
CA TRP A 20 16.31 -2.75 1.80
C TRP A 20 17.43 -1.73 2.10
N GLY A 21 18.67 -2.19 2.33
CA GLY A 21 19.81 -1.35 2.65
C GLY A 21 19.53 -0.36 3.78
N THR A 22 19.82 0.91 3.54
CA THR A 22 19.61 2.00 4.51
C THR A 22 18.14 2.25 4.87
N TYR A 23 17.19 1.73 4.09
CA TYR A 23 15.75 1.89 4.34
C TYR A 23 15.17 0.81 5.24
N GLU A 24 15.91 -0.25 5.56
CA GLU A 24 15.47 -1.36 6.40
C GLU A 24 14.75 -0.90 7.68
N PRO A 25 15.27 0.04 8.50
CA PRO A 25 14.59 0.45 9.73
C PRO A 25 13.21 1.06 9.46
N ALA A 26 13.12 1.92 8.44
CA ALA A 26 11.86 2.57 8.06
C ALA A 26 10.85 1.55 7.52
N ILE A 27 11.30 0.54 6.77
CA ILE A 27 10.44 -0.54 6.30
C ILE A 27 9.88 -1.33 7.47
N ARG A 28 10.72 -1.75 8.44
CA ARG A 28 10.26 -2.53 9.61
C ARG A 28 9.32 -1.76 10.52
N GLU A 29 9.58 -0.49 10.75
CA GLU A 29 8.67 0.38 11.50
C GLU A 29 7.32 0.47 10.80
N TRP A 30 7.32 0.67 9.48
CA TRP A 30 6.08 0.77 8.72
C TRP A 30 5.31 -0.55 8.63
N GLU A 31 6.02 -1.69 8.53
CA GLU A 31 5.42 -3.03 8.64
C GLU A 31 4.69 -3.20 9.98
N THR A 32 5.32 -2.73 11.07
CA THR A 32 4.74 -2.76 12.41
C THR A 32 3.51 -1.86 12.51
N ILE A 33 3.59 -0.62 11.99
CA ILE A 33 2.49 0.34 12.01
C ILE A 33 1.28 -0.16 11.20
N LEU A 34 1.53 -0.79 10.04
CA LEU A 34 0.47 -1.31 9.18
C LEU A 34 0.01 -2.73 9.55
N GLY A 35 0.75 -3.44 10.40
CA GLY A 35 0.47 -4.83 10.78
C GLY A 35 0.59 -5.83 9.62
N ARG A 36 1.39 -5.51 8.59
CA ARG A 36 1.59 -6.37 7.42
C ARG A 36 2.96 -6.12 6.76
N THR A 37 3.54 -7.17 6.22
CA THR A 37 4.86 -7.13 5.58
C THR A 37 4.86 -6.27 4.31
N ALA A 38 6.02 -5.70 3.99
CA ALA A 38 6.23 -4.95 2.77
C ALA A 38 6.09 -5.88 1.54
N PRO A 39 5.29 -5.49 0.53
CA PRO A 39 5.29 -6.17 -0.75
C PRO A 39 6.65 -6.03 -1.45
N GLN A 40 6.89 -6.89 -2.45
CA GLN A 40 8.06 -6.75 -3.33
C GLN A 40 8.13 -5.33 -3.93
N PRO A 41 9.26 -4.62 -3.81
CA PRO A 41 9.37 -3.23 -4.24
C PRO A 41 9.36 -3.09 -5.75
N THR A 42 9.71 -4.16 -6.47
CA THR A 42 9.68 -4.21 -7.93
C THR A 42 8.80 -5.34 -8.43
N GLU A 43 8.19 -5.10 -9.58
CA GLU A 43 7.47 -6.07 -10.39
C GLU A 43 8.11 -6.15 -11.77
N ARG A 44 7.90 -7.26 -12.48
CA ARG A 44 8.43 -7.42 -13.84
C ARG A 44 7.61 -6.60 -14.83
N GLY A 45 8.31 -5.83 -15.65
CA GLY A 45 7.76 -5.09 -16.78
C GLY A 45 7.32 -6.00 -17.92
N THR A 46 6.57 -5.45 -18.88
CA THR A 46 6.17 -6.16 -20.11
C THR A 46 7.35 -6.60 -20.98
N ARG A 47 8.53 -5.97 -20.82
CA ARG A 47 9.78 -6.37 -21.48
C ARG A 47 10.77 -7.03 -20.49
N GLY A 48 10.28 -7.50 -19.34
CA GLY A 48 11.08 -8.20 -18.32
C GLY A 48 11.91 -7.31 -17.38
N GLN A 49 11.98 -6.00 -17.63
CA GLN A 49 12.71 -5.04 -16.81
C GLN A 49 12.05 -4.83 -15.43
N PRO A 50 12.80 -4.74 -14.33
CA PRO A 50 12.24 -4.41 -13.03
C PRO A 50 11.68 -2.99 -13.05
N ARG A 51 10.48 -2.81 -12.50
CA ARG A 51 9.85 -1.51 -12.33
C ARG A 51 9.19 -1.43 -10.97
N LEU A 52 9.01 -0.22 -10.44
CA LEU A 52 8.36 0.01 -9.16
C LEU A 52 6.97 -0.66 -9.10
N SER A 53 6.74 -1.46 -8.07
CA SER A 53 5.50 -2.20 -7.85
C SER A 53 4.38 -1.26 -7.40
N ALA A 54 3.22 -1.32 -8.06
CA ALA A 54 2.06 -0.53 -7.65
C ALA A 54 1.55 -0.95 -6.25
N ARG A 55 1.64 -2.25 -5.92
CA ARG A 55 1.29 -2.78 -4.59
C ARG A 55 2.24 -2.27 -3.50
N PHE A 56 3.53 -2.15 -3.82
CA PHE A 56 4.47 -1.56 -2.89
C PHE A 56 4.18 -0.07 -2.64
N VAL A 57 3.86 0.70 -3.69
CA VAL A 57 3.48 2.12 -3.51
C VAL A 57 2.18 2.27 -2.72
N GLU A 58 1.17 1.44 -2.98
CA GLU A 58 -0.07 1.39 -2.18
C GLU A 58 0.22 1.10 -0.69
N TRP A 59 1.17 0.21 -0.43
CA TRP A 59 1.64 -0.08 0.92
C TRP A 59 2.38 1.10 1.56
N MET A 60 3.27 1.77 0.83
CA MET A 60 3.94 3.00 1.29
C MET A 60 2.92 4.09 1.64
N MET A 61 1.81 4.17 0.90
CA MET A 61 0.73 5.11 1.15
C MET A 61 -0.11 4.75 2.40
N GLY A 62 0.13 3.60 3.03
CA GLY A 62 -0.62 3.16 4.21
C GLY A 62 -2.06 2.74 3.91
N LEU A 63 -2.39 2.49 2.65
CA LEU A 63 -3.75 2.12 2.20
C LEU A 63 -4.02 0.63 2.44
N PRO A 64 -5.28 0.21 2.66
CA PRO A 64 -5.63 -1.22 2.68
C PRO A 64 -5.15 -1.95 1.43
N ALA A 65 -4.83 -3.25 1.56
CA ALA A 65 -4.31 -4.01 0.42
C ALA A 65 -5.40 -4.15 -0.64
N GLY A 66 -5.07 -3.85 -1.89
CA GLY A 66 -6.02 -3.90 -2.99
C GLY A 66 -6.86 -2.62 -3.16
N TRP A 67 -6.68 -1.60 -2.32
CA TRP A 67 -7.52 -0.39 -2.34
C TRP A 67 -7.57 0.31 -3.71
N VAL A 68 -6.41 0.43 -4.37
CA VAL A 68 -6.27 0.89 -5.75
C VAL A 68 -5.87 -0.27 -6.65
N THR A 69 -5.04 -1.19 -6.16
CA THR A 69 -4.39 -2.20 -7.01
C THR A 69 -5.30 -3.34 -7.46
N ASP A 70 -6.43 -3.58 -6.80
CA ASP A 70 -7.43 -4.57 -7.23
C ASP A 70 -8.56 -3.95 -8.09
N LEU A 71 -8.50 -2.64 -8.34
CA LEU A 71 -9.42 -1.99 -9.28
C LEU A 71 -9.07 -2.39 -10.73
N PRO A 72 -10.07 -2.49 -11.63
CA PRO A 72 -9.87 -2.83 -13.06
C PRO A 72 -9.30 -1.63 -13.84
N LEU A 73 -8.14 -1.15 -13.42
CA LEU A 73 -7.43 0.01 -13.96
C LEU A 73 -6.11 -0.42 -14.60
N THR A 74 -5.67 0.35 -15.59
CA THR A 74 -4.30 0.18 -16.09
C THR A 74 -3.30 0.51 -14.98
N ARG A 75 -2.13 -0.15 -14.98
CA ARG A 75 -1.04 0.17 -14.04
C ARG A 75 -0.70 1.67 -14.05
N THR A 76 -0.69 2.31 -15.20
CA THR A 76 -0.42 3.76 -15.32
C THR A 76 -1.45 4.59 -14.57
N ALA A 77 -2.74 4.22 -14.67
CA ALA A 77 -3.80 4.88 -13.91
C ALA A 77 -3.68 4.63 -12.40
N GLN A 78 -3.36 3.40 -11.98
CA GLN A 78 -3.10 3.07 -10.57
C GLN A 78 -1.94 3.91 -10.01
N MET A 79 -0.80 3.95 -10.70
CA MET A 79 0.37 4.75 -10.29
C MET A 79 0.05 6.25 -10.24
N ARG A 80 -0.78 6.75 -11.17
CA ARG A 80 -1.22 8.15 -11.15
C ARG A 80 -2.12 8.42 -9.94
N LEU A 81 -3.03 7.53 -9.59
CA LEU A 81 -3.88 7.67 -8.40
C LEU A 81 -3.03 7.64 -7.12
N LEU A 82 -2.15 6.65 -6.99
CA LEU A 82 -1.28 6.49 -5.82
C LEU A 82 -0.31 7.67 -5.67
N GLY A 83 0.32 8.11 -6.77
CA GLY A 83 1.30 9.19 -6.75
C GLY A 83 0.71 10.59 -6.57
N ASN A 84 -0.59 10.79 -6.85
CA ASN A 84 -1.29 12.07 -6.57
C ASN A 84 -2.16 11.99 -5.30
N GLY A 85 -2.23 10.82 -4.66
CA GLY A 85 -2.99 10.63 -3.44
C GLY A 85 -2.31 11.25 -2.22
N VAL A 86 -3.06 11.35 -1.12
CA VAL A 86 -2.53 11.77 0.18
C VAL A 86 -2.43 10.55 1.09
N VAL A 87 -1.35 10.45 1.86
CA VAL A 87 -1.20 9.43 2.90
C VAL A 87 -2.30 9.65 3.95
N PRO A 88 -3.20 8.67 4.21
CA PRO A 88 -4.35 8.85 5.10
C PRO A 88 -3.97 9.35 6.50
N GLN A 89 -2.86 8.86 7.04
CA GLN A 89 -2.34 9.26 8.35
C GLN A 89 -1.96 10.75 8.38
N GLN A 90 -1.40 11.27 7.29
CA GLN A 90 -1.08 12.70 7.15
C GLN A 90 -2.34 13.54 6.98
N ALA A 91 -3.34 13.05 6.22
CA ALA A 91 -4.63 13.71 6.07
C ALA A 91 -5.34 13.84 7.43
N ILE A 92 -5.39 12.77 8.22
CA ILE A 92 -5.97 12.77 9.57
C ILE A 92 -5.25 13.78 10.48
N ALA A 93 -3.91 13.81 10.45
CA ALA A 93 -3.14 14.76 11.23
C ALA A 93 -3.43 16.22 10.82
N ALA A 94 -3.54 16.49 9.52
CA ALA A 94 -3.89 17.81 9.00
C ALA A 94 -5.31 18.23 9.42
N PHE A 95 -6.29 17.32 9.31
CA PHE A 95 -7.66 17.61 9.73
C PHE A 95 -7.78 17.85 11.23
N ARG A 96 -7.09 17.08 12.08
CA ARG A 96 -7.05 17.34 13.52
C ARG A 96 -6.47 18.72 13.84
N LYS A 97 -5.41 19.14 13.13
CA LYS A 97 -4.83 20.48 13.28
C LYS A 97 -5.81 21.57 12.83
N LEU A 98 -6.50 21.37 11.72
CA LEU A 98 -7.48 22.32 11.21
C LEU A 98 -8.69 22.45 12.14
N ASP A 99 -9.21 21.33 12.64
CA ASP A 99 -10.34 21.27 13.58
C ASP A 99 -10.02 22.06 14.86
N ALA A 100 -8.84 21.83 15.45
CA ALA A 100 -8.37 22.57 16.61
C ALA A 100 -8.21 24.09 16.34
N GLN A 101 -7.86 24.49 15.11
CA GLN A 101 -7.79 25.91 14.74
C GLN A 101 -9.16 26.55 14.56
N LEU A 102 -10.13 25.81 14.02
CA LEU A 102 -11.46 26.34 13.71
C LEU A 102 -12.39 26.36 14.92
N TYR A 103 -12.31 25.35 15.79
CA TYR A 103 -13.28 25.15 16.86
C TYR A 103 -12.69 25.17 18.28
N GLY A 104 -11.35 25.17 18.43
CA GLY A 104 -10.68 25.19 19.74
C GLY A 104 -11.08 23.98 20.59
N ASP A 105 -11.56 24.21 21.82
CA ASP A 105 -12.11 23.19 22.72
C ASP A 105 -13.59 22.87 22.45
N THR A 106 -14.24 23.60 21.54
CA THR A 106 -15.65 23.37 21.23
C THR A 106 -15.75 22.27 20.17
N PRO A 107 -16.54 21.20 20.37
CA PRO A 107 -16.75 20.21 19.33
C PRO A 107 -17.34 20.87 18.08
N GLY A 108 -16.78 20.58 16.90
CA GLY A 108 -17.32 21.06 15.64
C GLY A 108 -18.78 20.60 15.43
N PRO A 109 -19.57 21.29 14.58
CA PRO A 109 -21.01 21.07 14.42
C PRO A 109 -21.39 19.69 13.84
N TRP A 110 -20.40 18.88 13.49
CA TRP A 110 -20.53 17.54 12.91
C TRP A 110 -20.41 16.42 13.95
N VAL A 111 -20.08 16.74 15.21
CA VAL A 111 -20.08 15.78 16.31
C VAL A 111 -21.49 15.68 16.86
N ALA A 112 -22.15 14.54 16.66
CA ALA A 112 -23.49 14.32 17.19
C ALA A 112 -23.46 14.35 18.74
N PRO A 113 -24.44 15.00 19.41
CA PRO A 113 -24.52 14.94 20.86
C PRO A 113 -24.77 13.50 21.29
N SER A 114 -23.95 13.04 22.24
CA SER A 114 -24.08 11.76 22.94
C SER A 114 -25.33 11.69 23.79
#